data_AF-A0A0Q7DQN4-F1
#
_entry.id   AF-A0A0Q7DQN4-F1
#
_cell.length_a   1.000
_cell.length_b   1.000
_cell.length_c   1.000
_cell.angle_alpha   90.00
_cell.angle_beta   90.00
_cell.angle_gamma   90.00
#
_symmetry.space_group_name_H-M   'P 1'
#
loop_
_entity.id
_entity.type
_entity.pdbx_description
1 polymer ?
#
loop_
_entity_poly.entity_id
_entity_poly.type
_entity_poly.pdbx_seq_one_letter_code
_entity_poly.pdbx_strand_id
1 'polypeptide(L)'
;MAELLSIDHGFVPPWLPWWRRADRRLRGWLGRPKKLQNMKWGTAGPRAMQYYARKHDVENMASARAVFYPVDWSDVRALWDPALRLQDLIQPQTLVVHLYNEMHRKLHLGSPPPSSPMGRILQEGAALLARPTHQDTAKPAE
;
A
#
# COMPACT_ATOMS: atom_id res chain seq x y z
N MET A 1 1.07 27.14 -3.10
CA MET A 1 0.88 27.37 -4.56
C MET A 1 2.20 27.44 -5.33
N ALA A 2 3.19 28.25 -4.93
CA ALA A 2 4.46 28.39 -5.65
C ALA A 2 5.26 27.08 -5.87
N GLU A 3 5.31 26.17 -4.88
CA GLU A 3 6.03 24.89 -5.03
C GLU A 3 5.39 23.96 -6.08
N LEU A 4 4.05 23.98 -6.21
CA LEU A 4 3.34 23.14 -7.17
C LEU A 4 3.57 23.60 -8.62
N LEU A 5 3.66 24.92 -8.83
CA LEU A 5 3.97 25.54 -10.12
C LEU A 5 5.43 25.32 -10.56
N SER A 6 6.32 24.96 -9.63
CA SER A 6 7.74 24.69 -9.91
C SER A 6 8.03 23.28 -10.45
N ILE A 7 6.99 22.44 -10.61
CA ILE A 7 7.14 21.00 -10.95
C ILE A 7 7.62 20.75 -12.40
N ASP A 8 7.60 21.76 -13.27
CA ASP A 8 7.80 21.57 -14.71
C ASP A 8 9.28 21.41 -15.15
N HIS A 9 10.17 22.32 -14.70
CA HIS A 9 11.57 22.34 -15.14
C HIS A 9 12.55 22.31 -13.97
N GLY A 10 13.32 21.23 -13.88
CA GLY A 10 14.41 21.13 -12.91
C GLY A 10 13.96 21.02 -11.45
N PHE A 11 12.68 20.72 -11.19
CA PHE A 11 12.17 20.51 -9.84
C PHE A 11 13.02 19.50 -9.07
N VAL A 12 13.60 19.95 -7.96
CA VAL A 12 14.35 19.11 -7.04
C VAL A 12 13.52 18.92 -5.78
N PRO A 13 12.91 17.72 -5.59
CA PRO A 13 12.01 17.55 -4.48
C PRO A 13 12.71 17.75 -3.14
N PRO A 14 12.15 18.59 -2.24
CA PRO A 14 12.79 18.92 -0.96
C PRO A 14 12.88 17.70 -0.04
N TRP A 15 11.96 16.74 -0.18
CA TRP A 15 11.95 15.46 0.55
C TRP A 15 12.97 14.42 0.06
N LEU A 16 13.82 14.77 -0.90
CA LEU A 16 14.99 13.96 -1.21
C LEU A 16 16.10 14.25 -0.20
N PRO A 17 16.95 13.26 0.12
CA PRO A 17 18.16 13.49 0.91
C PRO A 17 19.06 14.55 0.27
N TRP A 18 19.81 15.29 1.09
CA TRP A 18 20.59 16.45 0.62
C TRP A 18 21.57 16.09 -0.50
N TRP A 19 22.24 14.94 -0.44
CA TRP A 19 23.16 14.49 -1.49
C TRP A 19 22.45 14.23 -2.83
N ARG A 20 21.23 13.70 -2.81
CA ARG A 20 20.42 13.52 -4.03
C ARG A 20 19.89 14.84 -4.56
N ARG A 21 19.66 15.83 -3.69
CA ARG A 21 19.29 17.19 -4.13
C ARG A 21 20.48 17.86 -4.82
N ALA A 22 21.68 17.73 -4.27
CA ALA A 22 22.92 18.25 -4.87
C ALA A 22 23.21 17.63 -6.25
N ASP A 23 23.21 16.30 -6.36
CA ASP A 23 23.38 15.59 -7.65
C ASP A 23 22.35 16.06 -8.69
N ARG A 24 21.09 16.28 -8.30
CA ARG A 24 20.04 16.74 -9.22
C ARG A 24 20.21 18.19 -9.65
N ARG A 25 20.63 19.08 -8.75
CA ARG A 25 20.93 20.47 -9.09
C ARG A 25 22.10 20.53 -10.07
N LEU A 26 23.16 19.74 -9.83
CA LEU A 26 24.31 19.64 -10.73
C LEU A 26 23.89 19.12 -12.12
N ARG A 27 23.11 18.04 -12.18
CA ARG A 27 22.58 17.53 -13.46
C ARG A 27 21.69 18.55 -14.18
N GLY A 28 20.88 19.30 -13.44
CA GLY A 28 20.08 20.40 -13.99
C GLY A 28 20.96 21.49 -14.60
N TRP A 29 22.03 21.90 -13.90
CA TRP A 29 23.01 22.86 -14.39
C TRP A 29 23.76 22.37 -15.65
N LEU A 30 24.07 21.07 -15.73
CA LEU A 30 24.65 20.42 -16.91
C LEU A 30 23.64 20.19 -18.06
N GLY A 31 22.46 20.82 -18.01
CA GLY A 31 21.43 20.69 -19.06
C GLY A 31 20.73 19.33 -19.10
N ARG A 32 20.84 18.53 -18.03
CA ARG A 32 20.23 17.18 -17.92
C ARG A 32 19.22 17.09 -16.77
N PRO A 33 18.20 17.97 -16.69
CA PRO A 33 17.20 17.90 -15.63
C PRO A 33 16.35 16.62 -15.75
N LYS A 34 16.04 16.01 -14.61
CA LYS A 34 15.17 14.83 -14.57
C LYS A 34 13.77 15.25 -14.14
N LYS A 35 12.80 15.11 -15.04
CA LYS A 35 11.38 15.41 -14.77
C LYS A 35 10.82 14.52 -13.63
N LEU A 36 9.81 15.02 -12.92
CA LEU A 36 9.25 14.36 -11.74
C LEU A 36 8.65 12.98 -12.07
N GLN A 37 7.93 12.85 -13.19
CA GLN A 37 7.36 11.58 -13.67
C GLN A 37 8.40 10.51 -13.98
N ASN A 38 9.65 10.91 -14.26
CA ASN A 38 10.74 9.98 -14.55
C ASN A 38 11.46 9.53 -13.27
N MET A 39 11.14 10.12 -12.10
CA MET A 39 11.76 9.76 -10.83
C MET A 39 11.30 8.38 -10.34
N LYS A 40 12.05 7.80 -9.38
CA LYS A 40 11.72 6.48 -8.83
C LYS A 40 10.30 6.48 -8.28
N TRP A 41 9.60 5.34 -8.43
CA TRP A 41 8.27 5.15 -7.86
C TRP A 41 8.22 5.60 -6.40
N GLY A 42 7.11 6.24 -6.04
CA GLY A 42 6.88 6.81 -4.72
C GLY A 42 7.58 8.15 -4.43
N THR A 43 8.39 8.70 -5.36
CA THR A 43 8.96 10.04 -5.19
C THR A 43 7.87 11.11 -5.13
N ALA A 44 6.96 11.14 -6.10
CA ALA A 44 5.83 12.09 -6.11
C ALA A 44 4.60 11.60 -5.33
N GLY A 45 4.62 10.35 -4.86
CA GLY A 45 3.51 9.73 -4.12
C GLY A 45 3.77 9.73 -2.61
N PRO A 46 3.92 8.55 -1.97
CA PRO A 46 4.01 8.45 -0.51
C PRO A 46 5.08 9.33 0.14
N ARG A 47 6.24 9.51 -0.50
CA ARG A 47 7.31 10.35 0.06
C ARG A 47 6.97 11.83 0.08
N ALA A 48 6.30 12.31 -0.97
CA ALA A 48 5.82 13.69 -1.02
C ALA A 48 4.72 13.90 0.02
N MET A 49 3.75 12.98 0.07
CA MET A 49 2.64 13.02 1.03
C MET A 49 3.15 13.08 2.48
N GLN A 50 4.06 12.17 2.85
CA GLN A 50 4.64 12.15 4.20
C GLN A 50 5.41 13.44 4.52
N TYR A 51 6.17 13.98 3.57
CA TYR A 51 6.90 15.23 3.77
C TYR A 51 5.96 16.41 4.03
N TYR A 52 4.90 16.56 3.22
CA TYR A 52 3.96 17.65 3.40
C TYR A 52 3.11 17.47 4.65
N ALA A 53 2.73 16.25 5.02
CA ALA A 53 2.04 15.98 6.28
C ALA A 53 2.85 16.46 7.48
N ARG A 54 4.17 16.19 7.50
CA ARG A 54 5.10 16.69 8.51
C ARG A 54 5.32 18.19 8.45
N LYS A 55 5.55 18.73 7.26
CA LYS A 55 5.81 20.17 7.04
C LYS A 55 4.64 21.03 7.53
N HIS A 56 3.42 20.51 7.46
CA HIS A 56 2.21 21.22 7.86
C HIS A 56 1.63 20.75 9.20
N ASP A 57 2.35 19.90 9.94
CA ASP A 57 1.94 19.39 11.26
C ASP A 57 0.55 18.74 11.28
N VAL A 58 0.21 18.02 10.21
CA VAL A 58 -1.06 17.29 10.05
C VAL A 58 -0.88 15.77 10.10
N GLU A 59 0.31 15.29 10.42
CA GLU A 59 0.58 13.85 10.52
C GLU A 59 -0.21 13.18 11.65
N ASN A 60 -0.55 13.94 12.70
CA ASN A 60 -1.42 13.53 13.81
C ASN A 60 -2.88 13.28 13.39
N MET A 61 -3.31 13.74 12.21
CA MET A 61 -4.64 13.46 11.67
C MET A 61 -4.74 12.06 11.06
N ALA A 62 -3.62 11.38 10.83
CA ALA A 62 -3.61 10.03 10.29
C ALA A 62 -4.13 9.04 11.34
N SER A 63 -4.98 8.11 10.91
CA SER A 63 -5.40 7.00 11.76
C SER A 63 -4.20 6.11 12.13
N ALA A 64 -4.30 5.44 13.28
CA ALA A 64 -3.31 4.45 13.69
C ALA A 64 -3.12 3.36 12.63
N ARG A 65 -1.89 2.86 12.48
CA ARG A 65 -1.54 1.80 11.51
C ARG A 65 -2.51 0.61 11.57
N ALA A 66 -2.88 0.17 12.78
CA ALA A 66 -3.75 -0.99 13.00
C ALA A 66 -5.16 -0.85 12.39
N VAL A 67 -5.61 0.37 12.06
CA VAL A 67 -6.91 0.60 11.40
C VAL A 67 -6.91 0.04 9.98
N PHE A 68 -5.82 0.25 9.22
CA PHE A 68 -5.73 -0.11 7.80
C PHE A 68 -4.66 -1.16 7.46
N TYR A 69 -3.65 -1.27 8.31
CA TYR A 69 -2.48 -2.13 8.12
C TYR A 69 -2.14 -2.87 9.43
N PRO A 70 -3.06 -3.71 9.94
CA PRO A 70 -2.83 -4.48 11.17
C PRO A 70 -1.60 -5.40 11.05
N VAL A 71 -1.42 -6.04 9.89
CA VAL A 71 -0.23 -6.85 9.56
C VAL A 71 0.76 -5.98 8.79
N ASP A 72 2.04 -6.02 9.17
CA ASP A 72 3.09 -5.32 8.43
C ASP A 72 3.47 -6.04 7.13
N TRP A 73 3.85 -5.29 6.09
CA TRP A 73 4.30 -5.84 4.82
C TRP A 73 5.56 -6.73 4.98
N SER A 74 6.39 -6.49 6.01
CA SER A 74 7.56 -7.34 6.29
C SER A 74 7.20 -8.65 6.99
N ASP A 75 5.99 -8.75 7.55
CA ASP A 75 5.53 -9.89 8.36
C ASP A 75 4.28 -10.57 7.77
N VAL A 76 4.17 -10.59 6.46
CA VAL A 76 3.07 -11.27 5.75
C VAL A 76 3.02 -12.78 6.02
N ARG A 77 4.06 -13.36 6.61
CA ARG A 77 4.09 -14.77 7.04
C ARG A 77 3.13 -15.04 8.20
N ALA A 78 2.83 -14.07 9.04
CA ALA A 78 1.84 -14.22 10.11
C ALA A 78 0.45 -14.61 9.57
N LEU A 79 0.10 -14.18 8.34
CA LEU A 79 -1.15 -14.60 7.68
C LEU A 79 -1.16 -16.09 7.31
N TRP A 80 -0.01 -16.75 7.24
CA TRP A 80 0.14 -18.16 6.86
C TRP A 80 0.34 -19.09 8.04
N ASP A 81 0.52 -18.53 9.24
CA ASP A 81 0.79 -19.31 10.44
C ASP A 81 -0.49 -20.03 10.91
N PRO A 82 -0.52 -21.38 10.94
CA PRO A 82 -1.67 -22.13 11.42
C PRO A 82 -1.92 -21.99 12.93
N ALA A 83 -0.96 -21.47 13.71
CA ALA A 83 -1.11 -21.21 15.13
C ALA A 83 -1.81 -19.86 15.41
N LEU A 84 -1.91 -18.98 14.42
CA LEU A 84 -2.56 -17.68 14.54
C LEU A 84 -3.98 -17.73 13.99
N ARG A 85 -4.88 -16.97 14.60
CA ARG A 85 -6.22 -16.68 14.07
C ARG A 85 -6.25 -15.25 13.56
N LEU A 86 -7.21 -14.95 12.68
CA LEU A 86 -7.39 -13.59 12.18
C LEU A 86 -7.62 -12.58 13.31
N GLN A 87 -8.33 -12.99 14.36
CA GLN A 87 -8.61 -12.18 15.55
C GLN A 87 -7.34 -11.80 16.33
N ASP A 88 -6.28 -12.61 16.23
CA ASP A 88 -5.02 -12.35 16.92
C ASP A 88 -4.18 -11.27 16.19
N LEU A 89 -4.57 -10.92 14.95
CA LEU A 89 -3.87 -9.94 14.10
C LEU A 89 -4.57 -8.58 14.03
N ILE A 90 -5.85 -8.49 14.43
CA ILE A 90 -6.67 -7.29 14.26
C ILE A 90 -7.05 -6.67 15.61
N GLN A 91 -7.53 -5.42 15.58
CA GLN A 91 -8.07 -4.70 16.72
C GLN A 91 -9.53 -4.32 16.46
N PRO A 92 -10.33 -3.94 17.49
CA PRO A 92 -11.73 -3.58 17.28
C PRO A 92 -11.97 -2.47 16.24
N GLN A 93 -11.01 -1.56 16.08
CA GLN A 93 -11.04 -0.47 15.10
C GLN A 93 -10.42 -0.82 13.74
N THR A 94 -9.95 -2.06 13.55
CA THR A 94 -9.42 -2.51 12.26
C THR A 94 -10.55 -2.59 11.24
N LEU A 95 -10.38 -1.89 10.11
CA LEU A 95 -11.37 -1.85 9.03
C LEU A 95 -10.96 -2.72 7.84
N VAL A 96 -9.66 -2.93 7.64
CA VAL A 96 -9.14 -3.68 6.50
C VAL A 96 -7.85 -4.40 6.84
N VAL A 97 -7.65 -5.57 6.22
CA VAL A 97 -6.40 -6.33 6.26
C VAL A 97 -5.82 -6.33 4.85
N HIS A 98 -4.69 -5.65 4.67
CA HIS A 98 -4.01 -5.62 3.39
C HIS A 98 -3.20 -6.90 3.18
N LEU A 99 -3.45 -7.62 2.08
CA LEU A 99 -2.82 -8.92 1.82
C LEU A 99 -1.43 -8.81 1.18
N TYR A 100 -1.02 -7.66 0.64
CA TYR A 100 0.34 -7.49 0.09
C TYR A 100 0.77 -8.59 -0.90
N ASN A 101 -0.05 -8.86 -1.92
CA ASN A 101 0.16 -9.94 -2.90
C ASN A 101 1.61 -10.08 -3.42
N GLU A 102 2.29 -8.94 -3.66
CA GLU A 102 3.68 -8.93 -4.13
C GLU A 102 4.68 -9.50 -3.11
N MET A 103 4.40 -9.38 -1.81
CA MET A 103 5.25 -9.97 -0.76
C MET A 103 5.08 -11.49 -0.71
N HIS A 104 3.89 -12.00 -0.97
CA HIS A 104 3.63 -13.45 -1.02
C HIS A 104 4.36 -14.15 -2.18
N ARG A 105 4.52 -13.48 -3.33
CA ARG A 105 5.26 -14.04 -4.49
C ARG A 105 6.69 -14.46 -4.15
N LYS A 106 7.29 -13.84 -3.13
CA LYS A 106 8.67 -14.13 -2.69
C LYS A 106 8.78 -15.33 -1.75
N LEU A 107 7.66 -15.80 -1.20
CA LEU A 107 7.65 -16.81 -0.15
C LEU A 107 7.66 -18.25 -0.70
N HIS A 108 7.42 -18.46 -2.00
CA HIS A 108 7.31 -19.78 -2.64
C HIS A 108 6.42 -20.76 -1.86
N LEU A 109 5.33 -20.26 -1.29
CA LEU A 109 4.40 -21.06 -0.49
C LEU A 109 3.41 -21.77 -1.40
N GLY A 110 3.03 -22.99 -1.03
CA GLY A 110 1.92 -23.73 -1.65
C GLY A 110 0.56 -23.17 -1.23
N SER A 111 -0.42 -24.04 -1.02
CA SER A 111 -1.71 -23.61 -0.47
C SER A 111 -1.57 -23.21 1.00
N PRO A 112 -2.19 -22.11 1.45
CA PRO A 112 -2.15 -21.73 2.86
C PRO A 112 -2.85 -22.80 3.72
N PRO A 113 -2.32 -23.12 4.92
CA PRO A 113 -2.98 -24.04 5.83
C PRO A 113 -4.43 -23.60 6.10
N PRO A 114 -5.44 -24.50 6.06
CA PRO A 114 -6.83 -24.13 6.26
C PRO A 114 -7.14 -23.40 7.58
N SER A 115 -6.36 -23.70 8.63
CA SER A 115 -6.47 -23.07 9.94
C SER A 115 -5.79 -21.71 10.06
N SER A 116 -4.91 -21.35 9.11
CA SER A 116 -4.23 -20.06 9.11
C SER A 116 -5.19 -18.91 8.74
N PRO A 117 -4.86 -17.65 9.08
CA PRO A 117 -5.68 -16.51 8.71
C PRO A 117 -5.95 -16.42 7.20
N MET A 118 -4.93 -16.65 6.36
CA MET A 118 -5.03 -16.65 4.90
C MET A 118 -5.90 -17.81 4.40
N GLY A 119 -5.74 -19.00 4.99
CA GLY A 119 -6.56 -20.16 4.63
C GLY A 119 -8.04 -19.92 4.87
N ARG A 120 -8.38 -19.27 5.99
CA ARG A 120 -9.74 -18.88 6.32
C ARG A 120 -10.29 -17.81 5.37
N ILE A 121 -9.51 -16.76 5.08
CA ILE A 121 -9.90 -15.69 4.13
C ILE A 121 -10.24 -16.27 2.76
N LEU A 122 -9.43 -17.21 2.25
CA LEU A 122 -9.68 -17.84 0.96
C LEU A 122 -10.93 -18.73 0.96
N GLN A 123 -11.18 -19.49 2.03
CA GLN A 123 -12.39 -20.31 2.17
C GLN A 123 -13.65 -19.44 2.20
N GLU A 124 -13.65 -18.38 3.01
CA GLU A 124 -14.79 -17.45 3.11
C GLU A 124 -15.01 -16.72 1.78
N GLY A 125 -13.95 -16.26 1.13
CA GLY A 125 -14.02 -15.62 -0.19
C GLY A 125 -14.56 -16.55 -1.27
N ALA A 126 -14.10 -17.80 -1.33
CA ALA A 126 -14.60 -18.81 -2.26
C ALA A 126 -16.09 -19.11 -2.02
N ALA A 127 -16.49 -19.24 -0.75
CA ALA A 127 -17.89 -19.46 -0.38
C ALA A 127 -18.79 -18.26 -0.77
N LEU A 128 -18.29 -17.03 -0.67
CA LEU A 128 -19.02 -15.83 -1.12
C LEU A 128 -19.21 -15.81 -2.64
N LEU A 129 -18.18 -16.16 -3.40
CA LEU A 129 -18.23 -16.22 -4.86
C LEU A 129 -19.12 -17.35 -5.39
N ALA A 130 -19.27 -18.44 -4.62
CA ALA A 130 -20.15 -19.56 -4.96
C ALA A 130 -21.64 -19.30 -4.68
N ARG A 131 -21.99 -18.17 -4.03
CA ARG A 131 -23.40 -17.83 -3.81
C ARG A 131 -24.04 -17.35 -5.11
N PRO A 132 -25.23 -17.87 -5.49
CA PRO A 132 -25.96 -17.35 -6.64
C PRO A 132 -26.22 -15.85 -6.42
N THR A 133 -25.94 -15.05 -7.42
CA THR A 133 -26.16 -13.61 -7.34
C THR A 133 -27.66 -13.32 -7.46
N HIS A 134 -28.12 -12.20 -6.90
CA HIS A 134 -29.53 -11.79 -6.95
C HIS A 134 -30.06 -11.60 -8.41
N GLN A 135 -29.16 -11.63 -9.40
CA GLN A 135 -29.47 -11.61 -10.84
C GLN A 135 -29.78 -13.02 -11.41
N ASP A 136 -29.27 -14.10 -10.80
CA ASP A 136 -29.50 -15.47 -11.27
C ASP A 136 -30.90 -16.01 -10.92
N THR A 137 -31.60 -15.38 -9.97
CA THR A 137 -32.94 -15.79 -9.54
C THR A 137 -34.09 -15.15 -10.34
N ALA A 138 -33.78 -14.32 -11.35
CA ALA A 138 -34.76 -13.49 -12.05
C ALA A 138 -35.07 -13.94 -13.49
N LYS A 139 -34.86 -15.23 -13.84
CA LYS A 139 -35.39 -15.78 -15.09
C LYS A 139 -36.65 -16.62 -14.79
N PRO A 140 -37.87 -16.09 -14.99
CA PRO A 140 -39.06 -16.93 -14.94
C PRO A 140 -39.00 -17.97 -16.06
N ALA A 141 -39.40 -19.21 -15.75
CA ALA A 141 -39.59 -20.25 -16.74
C ALA A 141 -40.73 -19.84 -17.68
N GLU A 142 -40.44 -19.79 -18.98
CA GLU A 142 -41.45 -19.79 -20.05
C GLU A 142 -42.11 -21.17 -20.16
#